data_AF-A0A353YZA8-F1
#
_entry.id   AF-A0A353YZA8-F1
#
_cell.length_a   1.000
_cell.length_b   1.000
_cell.length_c   1.000
_cell.angle_alpha   90.00
_cell.angle_beta   90.00
_cell.angle_gamma   90.00
#
_symmetry.space_group_name_H-M   'P 1'
#
loop_
_entity.id
_entity.type
_entity.pdbx_description
1 polymer ?
#
loop_
_entity_poly.entity_id
_entity_poly.type
_entity_poly.pdbx_seq_one_letter_code
_entity_poly.pdbx_strand_id
1 'polypeptide(L)'
;MKKYIFISLFTLVFTLYTDAQEKEICEIENIAFSEGEKLSYIISYNWFVVFSEVGLVDMTINEENINGVDAYYYKATGRTFNWWDKFFKVRDTYETWVRKD
;
A
#
# COMPACT_ATOMS: atom_id res chain seq x y z
N MET A 1 48.48 32.65 -11.41
CA MET A 1 48.47 31.18 -11.58
C MET A 1 48.32 30.42 -10.26
N LYS A 2 49.17 30.65 -9.24
CA LYS A 2 49.10 29.94 -7.95
C LYS A 2 47.76 30.03 -7.17
N LYS A 3 47.03 31.15 -7.25
CA LYS A 3 45.72 31.32 -6.57
C LYS A 3 44.61 30.43 -7.16
N TYR A 4 44.60 30.23 -8.47
CA TYR A 4 43.61 29.38 -9.14
C TYR A 4 43.87 27.88 -8.93
N ILE A 5 45.13 27.51 -8.71
CA ILE A 5 45.53 26.15 -8.33
C ILE A 5 44.98 25.80 -6.95
N PHE A 6 45.04 26.73 -5.99
CA PHE A 6 44.49 26.52 -4.64
C PHE A 6 42.96 26.39 -4.65
N ILE A 7 42.28 27.19 -5.46
CA ILE A 7 40.82 27.11 -5.63
C ILE A 7 40.42 25.79 -6.30
N SER A 8 41.15 25.38 -7.33
CA SER A 8 40.95 24.09 -8.02
C SER A 8 41.16 22.90 -7.08
N LEU A 9 42.17 22.96 -6.21
CA LEU A 9 42.44 21.90 -5.23
C LEU A 9 41.34 21.83 -4.15
N PHE A 10 40.83 22.99 -3.73
CA PHE A 10 39.74 23.06 -2.75
C PHE A 10 38.42 22.49 -3.30
N THR A 11 38.09 22.75 -4.56
CA THR A 11 36.92 22.16 -5.22
C THR A 11 37.05 20.65 -5.43
N LEU A 12 38.26 20.13 -5.69
CA LEU A 12 38.50 18.70 -5.88
C LEU A 12 38.38 17.91 -4.57
N VAL A 13 38.77 18.53 -3.46
CA VAL A 13 38.62 17.93 -2.12
C VAL A 13 37.15 17.88 -1.70
N PHE A 14 36.35 18.89 -2.06
CA PHE A 14 34.92 18.96 -1.73
C PHE A 14 34.09 17.85 -2.41
N THR A 15 34.49 17.39 -3.60
CA THR A 15 33.84 16.26 -4.30
C THR A 15 34.12 14.89 -3.69
N LEU A 16 35.10 14.77 -2.79
CA LEU A 16 35.40 13.51 -2.10
C LEU A 16 34.58 13.32 -0.81
N TYR A 17 33.84 14.34 -0.37
CA TYR A 17 33.01 14.31 0.84
C TYR A 17 31.51 14.17 0.55
N THR A 18 31.13 13.85 -0.68
CA THR A 18 29.72 13.56 -0.99
C THR A 18 29.44 12.10 -0.71
N ASP A 19 28.98 11.79 0.50
CA ASP A 19 28.28 10.54 0.76
C ASP A 19 26.91 10.62 0.06
N ALA A 20 26.77 9.93 -1.07
CA ALA A 20 25.46 9.67 -1.65
C ALA A 20 24.73 8.71 -0.69
N GLN A 21 23.60 9.13 -0.14
CA GLN A 21 22.78 8.26 0.71
C GLN A 21 22.37 7.05 -0.13
N GLU A 22 22.93 5.89 0.18
CA GLU A 22 22.43 4.62 -0.30
C GLU A 22 21.00 4.52 0.23
N LYS A 23 20.03 4.46 -0.70
CA LYS A 23 18.63 4.31 -0.36
C LYS A 23 18.50 2.93 0.26
N GLU A 24 18.56 2.86 1.58
CA GLU A 24 18.22 1.65 2.32
C GLU A 24 16.76 1.34 1.98
N ILE A 25 16.58 0.47 0.98
CA ILE A 25 15.26 -0.07 0.67
C ILE A 25 14.98 -0.94 1.88
N CYS A 26 14.06 -0.49 2.73
CA CYS A 26 13.54 -1.33 3.78
C CYS A 26 12.83 -2.51 3.08
N GLU A 27 13.56 -3.59 2.82
CA GLU A 27 13.04 -4.87 2.35
C GLU A 27 12.28 -5.50 3.51
N ILE A 28 11.05 -5.03 3.70
CA ILE A 28 10.11 -5.64 4.64
C ILE A 28 9.44 -6.77 3.88
N GLU A 29 9.87 -8.01 4.14
CA GLU A 29 9.19 -9.19 3.62
C GLU A 29 7.75 -9.21 4.13
N ASN A 30 6.79 -9.20 3.21
CA ASN A 30 5.38 -9.20 3.56
C ASN A 30 4.91 -10.62 3.90
N ILE A 31 4.88 -10.92 5.20
CA ILE A 31 4.33 -12.18 5.74
C ILE A 31 2.88 -12.05 6.24
N ALA A 32 2.23 -10.91 6.02
CA ALA A 32 0.93 -10.62 6.61
C ALA A 32 -0.22 -11.39 5.95
N PHE A 33 -0.03 -11.85 4.71
CA PHE A 33 -1.02 -12.55 3.92
C PHE A 33 -0.37 -13.47 2.88
N SER A 34 -1.14 -14.46 2.42
CA SER A 34 -0.75 -15.44 1.41
C SER A 34 -1.78 -15.55 0.28
N GLU A 35 -1.38 -16.13 -0.85
CA GLU A 35 -2.29 -16.39 -1.97
C GLU A 35 -3.48 -17.24 -1.53
N GLY A 36 -4.68 -16.88 -2.00
CA GLY A 36 -5.91 -17.63 -1.79
C GLY A 36 -6.62 -17.28 -0.48
N GLU A 37 -6.05 -16.38 0.33
CA GLU A 37 -6.69 -15.91 1.55
C GLU A 37 -7.99 -15.16 1.26
N LYS A 38 -8.93 -15.34 2.20
CA LYS A 38 -10.24 -14.67 2.18
C LYS A 38 -10.52 -14.09 3.55
N LEU A 39 -10.86 -12.81 3.56
CA LEU A 39 -11.17 -12.07 4.78
C LEU A 39 -12.57 -11.48 4.65
N SER A 40 -13.40 -11.66 5.69
CA SER A 40 -14.74 -11.09 5.76
C SER A 40 -14.86 -10.21 7.00
N TYR A 41 -15.28 -8.97 6.81
CA TYR A 41 -15.44 -7.98 7.87
C TYR A 41 -16.88 -7.50 7.97
N ILE A 42 -17.39 -7.38 9.19
CA ILE A 42 -18.67 -6.70 9.46
C ILE A 42 -18.38 -5.21 9.69
N ILE A 43 -19.05 -4.36 8.93
CA ILE A 43 -19.00 -2.90 9.14
C ILE A 43 -20.07 -2.55 10.15
N SER A 44 -19.68 -1.86 11.22
CA SER A 44 -20.58 -1.40 12.27
C SER A 44 -20.47 0.09 12.49
N TYR A 45 -21.60 0.77 12.67
CA TYR A 45 -21.66 2.15 13.14
C TYR A 45 -21.96 2.20 14.63
N ASN A 46 -21.24 3.06 15.35
CA ASN A 46 -21.52 3.39 16.74
C ASN A 46 -22.44 4.61 16.81
N TRP A 47 -23.67 4.39 17.24
CA TRP A 47 -24.71 5.40 17.44
C TRP A 47 -24.78 5.86 18.91
N PHE A 48 -23.62 6.08 19.54
CA PHE A 48 -23.43 6.46 20.95
C PHE A 48 -23.90 5.41 21.97
N VAL A 49 -25.14 4.91 21.85
CA VAL A 49 -25.75 3.89 22.74
C VAL A 49 -25.86 2.53 22.06
N VAL A 50 -25.91 2.49 20.72
CA VAL A 50 -26.15 1.26 19.94
C VAL A 50 -25.03 1.04 18.93
N PHE A 51 -24.49 -0.16 18.89
CA PHE A 51 -23.67 -0.64 17.78
C PHE A 51 -24.57 -1.34 16.78
N SER A 52 -24.62 -0.83 15.56
CA SER A 52 -25.42 -1.41 14.50
C SER A 52 -24.52 -1.94 13.40
N GLU A 53 -24.64 -3.22 13.11
CA GLU A 53 -24.01 -3.84 11.95
C GLU A 53 -24.77 -3.39 10.70
N VAL A 54 -24.05 -2.76 9.77
CA VAL A 54 -24.65 -2.12 8.60
C VAL A 54 -24.26 -2.77 7.28
N GLY A 55 -23.17 -3.52 7.25
CA GLY A 55 -22.68 -4.11 6.02
C GLY A 55 -21.57 -5.13 6.24
N LEU A 56 -21.10 -5.64 5.11
CA LEU A 56 -20.08 -6.66 5.00
C LEU A 56 -19.07 -6.26 3.94
N VAL A 57 -17.79 -6.53 4.20
CA VAL A 57 -16.72 -6.48 3.21
C VAL A 57 -16.14 -7.87 3.07
N ASP A 58 -16.18 -8.41 1.86
CA ASP A 58 -15.50 -9.66 1.51
C ASP A 58 -14.27 -9.33 0.68
N MET A 59 -13.09 -9.76 1.13
CA MET A 59 -11.80 -9.51 0.49
C MET A 59 -11.14 -10.83 0.11
N THR A 60 -10.54 -10.88 -1.08
CA THR A 60 -9.76 -12.02 -1.58
C THR A 60 -8.40 -11.55 -2.07
N ILE A 61 -7.38 -12.36 -1.85
CA ILE A 61 -6.01 -12.12 -2.29
C ILE A 61 -5.63 -13.21 -3.27
N ASN A 62 -5.27 -12.84 -4.50
CA ASN A 62 -4.81 -13.78 -5.53
C ASN A 62 -3.47 -13.31 -6.08
N GLU A 63 -2.77 -14.18 -6.80
CA GLU A 63 -1.55 -13.82 -7.51
C GLU A 63 -1.85 -13.62 -8.99
N GLU A 64 -1.30 -12.56 -9.57
CA GLU A 64 -1.39 -12.28 -10.99
C GLU A 64 -0.02 -11.82 -11.52
N ASN A 65 0.29 -12.20 -12.76
CA ASN A 65 1.44 -11.67 -13.47
C ASN A 65 0.98 -10.53 -14.39
N ILE A 66 1.45 -9.31 -14.13
CA ILE A 66 1.15 -8.14 -14.95
C ILE A 66 2.41 -7.72 -15.68
N ASN A 67 2.39 -7.84 -17.01
CA ASN A 67 3.51 -7.45 -17.88
C ASN A 67 4.86 -8.08 -17.48
N GLY A 68 4.85 -9.34 -17.03
CA GLY A 68 6.06 -10.04 -16.59
C GLY A 68 6.46 -9.76 -15.15
N VAL A 69 5.68 -9.00 -14.39
CA VAL A 69 5.91 -8.71 -12.96
C VAL A 69 4.86 -9.42 -12.12
N ASP A 70 5.31 -10.23 -11.17
CA ASP A 70 4.43 -10.89 -10.21
C ASP A 70 3.87 -9.88 -9.22
N ALA A 71 2.55 -9.91 -9.03
CA ALA A 71 1.82 -9.01 -8.15
C ALA A 71 0.74 -9.76 -7.38
N TYR A 72 0.45 -9.29 -6.17
CA TYR A 72 -0.77 -9.63 -5.46
C TYR A 72 -1.92 -8.79 -6.01
N TYR A 73 -3.00 -9.44 -6.41
CA TYR A 73 -4.26 -8.85 -6.77
C TYR A 73 -5.23 -8.94 -5.58
N TYR A 74 -5.55 -7.79 -5.00
CA TYR A 74 -6.53 -7.67 -3.94
C TYR A 74 -7.86 -7.23 -4.53
N LYS A 75 -8.91 -7.96 -4.18
CA LYS A 75 -10.29 -7.61 -4.53
C LYS A 75 -11.14 -7.59 -3.27
N ALA A 76 -11.67 -6.42 -2.94
CA ALA A 76 -12.58 -6.23 -1.81
C ALA A 76 -13.96 -5.79 -2.32
N THR A 77 -15.02 -6.47 -1.90
CA THR A 77 -16.40 -6.13 -2.25
C THR A 77 -17.15 -5.71 -1.00
N GLY A 78 -17.56 -4.44 -0.96
CA GLY A 78 -18.31 -3.86 0.15
C GLY A 78 -19.80 -3.80 -0.18
N ARG A 79 -20.64 -4.30 0.74
CA ARG A 79 -22.11 -4.26 0.60
C ARG A 79 -22.80 -3.90 1.91
N THR A 80 -23.81 -3.03 1.83
CA THR A 80 -24.76 -2.80 2.92
C THR A 80 -25.79 -3.93 2.99
N PHE A 81 -26.25 -4.25 4.20
CA PHE A 81 -27.35 -5.21 4.35
C PHE A 81 -28.67 -4.64 3.82
N ASN A 82 -29.54 -5.51 3.31
CA ASN A 82 -30.79 -5.11 2.65
C ASN A 82 -31.70 -4.21 3.51
N TRP A 83 -31.64 -4.34 4.84
CA TRP A 83 -32.37 -3.47 5.75
C TRP A 83 -31.90 -2.01 5.65
N TRP A 84 -30.59 -1.80 5.48
CA TRP A 84 -29.97 -0.48 5.45
C TRP A 84 -30.00 0.18 4.06
N ASP A 85 -30.21 -0.58 2.98
CA ASP A 85 -30.29 -0.07 1.61
C ASP A 85 -31.32 1.06 1.41
N LYS A 86 -32.34 1.14 2.27
CA LYS A 86 -33.35 2.22 2.25
C LYS A 86 -32.79 3.56 2.75
N PHE A 87 -31.77 3.53 3.59
CA PHE A 87 -31.11 4.72 4.14
C PHE A 87 -29.86 5.06 3.32
N PHE A 88 -29.05 4.05 3.03
CA PHE A 88 -27.87 4.16 2.18
C PHE A 88 -27.54 2.79 1.59
N LYS A 89 -27.17 2.76 0.32
CA LYS A 89 -26.86 1.53 -0.40
C LYS A 89 -25.44 1.62 -0.95
N VAL A 90 -24.58 0.69 -0.52
CA VAL A 90 -23.22 0.54 -1.05
C VAL A 90 -23.12 -0.82 -1.74
N ARG A 91 -22.64 -0.87 -2.98
CA ARG A 91 -22.40 -2.10 -3.74
C ARG A 91 -21.13 -1.89 -4.58
N ASP A 92 -20.03 -1.69 -3.88
CA ASP A 92 -18.77 -1.28 -4.50
C ASP A 92 -17.73 -2.38 -4.44
N THR A 93 -16.86 -2.40 -5.44
CA THR A 93 -15.72 -3.29 -5.52
C THR A 93 -14.46 -2.43 -5.64
N TYR A 94 -13.49 -2.71 -4.77
CA TYR A 94 -12.19 -2.06 -4.71
C TYR A 94 -11.13 -3.09 -5.12
N GLU A 95 -10.30 -2.69 -6.08
CA GLU A 95 -9.29 -3.55 -6.69
C GLU A 95 -7.95 -2.85 -6.66
N THR A 96 -6.90 -3.58 -6.31
CA THR A 96 -5.54 -3.05 -6.35
C THR A 96 -4.55 -4.16 -6.64
N TRP A 97 -3.45 -3.79 -7.30
CA TRP A 97 -2.32 -4.66 -7.55
C TRP A 97 -1.10 -4.13 -6.82
N VAL A 98 -0.47 -4.99 -6.03
CA VAL A 98 0.74 -4.69 -5.30
C VAL A 98 1.82 -5.61 -5.80
N ARG A 99 2.92 -5.05 -6.30
CA ARG A 99 4.06 -5.85 -6.75
C ARG A 99 4.56 -6.71 -5.59
N LYS A 100 4.93 -7.95 -5.88
CA LYS A 100 5.63 -8.80 -4.92
C LYS A 100 7.09 -8.40 -4.85
N ASP A 101 7.61 -8.28 -3.64
CA ASP A 101 9.00 -7.90 -3.38
C ASP A 101 9.94 -9.09 -3.61
#